data_AF-A0A1H9PEP9-F1
#
_entry.id   AF-A0A1H9PEP9-F1
#
_cell.length_a   1.000
_cell.length_b   1.000
_cell.length_c   1.000
_cell.angle_alpha   90.00
_cell.angle_beta   90.00
_cell.angle_gamma   90.00
#
_symmetry.space_group_name_H-M   'P 1'
#
loop_
_entity.id
_entity.type
_entity.pdbx_description
1 polymer ?
#
loop_
_entity_poly.entity_id
_entity_poly.type
_entity_poly.pdbx_seq_one_letter_code
_entity_poly.pdbx_strand_id
1 'polypeptide(L)'
;MQKNALKILMAMLCIGVGSLYAQNIPTVKREFKFGKIAPSEFEAKPFGVDSAASAIKLFDVGNCYFEINPQGSFIYVYERHIRYKILNKNGYDLANFPIELYRSSGASKEDLNYMDAATYNMVDGKMVTSN
;
A
#
# COMPACT_ATOMS: atom_id res chain seq x y z
N MET A 1 -41.11 41.50 4.41
CA MET A 1 -39.81 41.44 3.69
C MET A 1 -38.71 40.70 4.46
N GLN A 2 -38.53 40.91 5.78
CA GLN A 2 -37.49 40.25 6.59
C GLN A 2 -37.49 38.70 6.56
N LYS A 3 -38.66 38.05 6.57
CA LYS A 3 -38.74 36.56 6.59
C LYS A 3 -38.25 35.91 5.29
N ASN A 4 -38.39 36.61 4.16
CA ASN A 4 -37.92 36.11 2.87
C ASN A 4 -36.41 36.34 2.73
N ALA A 5 -35.90 37.46 3.26
CA ALA A 5 -34.47 37.75 3.33
C ALA A 5 -33.70 36.71 4.19
N LEU A 6 -34.28 36.28 5.32
CA LEU A 6 -33.66 35.26 6.17
C LEU A 6 -33.60 33.88 5.48
N LYS A 7 -34.65 33.50 4.74
CA LYS A 7 -34.66 32.26 3.93
C LYS A 7 -33.65 32.31 2.79
N ILE A 8 -33.49 33.47 2.14
CA ILE A 8 -32.51 33.69 1.08
C ILE A 8 -31.08 33.63 1.63
N LEU A 9 -30.84 34.21 2.81
CA LEU A 9 -29.54 34.15 3.49
C LEU A 9 -29.18 32.72 3.93
N MET A 10 -30.15 31.96 4.41
CA MET A 10 -29.96 30.56 4.82
C MET A 10 -29.73 29.63 3.61
N ALA A 11 -30.34 29.93 2.46
CA ALA A 11 -30.09 29.21 1.20
C ALA A 11 -28.70 29.51 0.62
N MET A 12 -28.20 30.74 0.75
CA MET A 12 -26.82 31.09 0.35
C MET A 12 -25.76 30.43 1.24
N LEU A 13 -26.04 30.26 2.54
CA LEU A 13 -25.13 29.58 3.47
C LEU A 13 -24.92 28.10 3.11
N CYS A 14 -25.94 27.42 2.57
CA CYS A 14 -25.84 26.02 2.16
C CYS A 14 -25.09 25.78 0.84
N ILE A 15 -25.00 26.79 -0.04
CA ILE A 15 -24.28 26.70 -1.32
C ILE A 15 -22.79 27.05 -1.14
N GLY A 16 -22.46 27.91 -0.15
CA GLY A 16 -21.08 28.31 0.14
C GLY A 16 -20.20 27.26 0.83
N VAL A 17 -20.80 26.23 1.45
CA VAL A 17 -20.07 25.09 2.06
C VAL A 17 -19.81 23.93 1.10
N GLY A 18 -20.25 24.03 -0.17
CA GLY A 18 -20.08 22.97 -1.18
C GLY A 18 -18.68 22.86 -1.79
N SER A 19 -17.80 23.84 -1.59
CA SER A 19 -16.41 23.79 -2.06
C SER A 19 -15.48 23.29 -0.96
N LEU A 20 -15.80 22.13 -0.37
CA LEU A 20 -14.78 21.31 0.25
C LEU A 20 -13.91 20.79 -0.89
N TYR A 21 -12.81 21.49 -1.17
CA TYR A 21 -11.68 20.91 -1.89
C TYR A 21 -11.11 19.81 -1.00
N ALA A 22 -11.77 18.66 -0.98
CA ALA A 22 -11.12 17.41 -0.66
C ALA A 22 -9.91 17.36 -1.61
N GLN A 23 -8.73 17.44 -1.02
CA GLN A 23 -7.48 17.73 -1.70
C GLN A 23 -7.36 16.84 -2.94
N ASN A 24 -7.29 17.45 -4.12
CA ASN A 24 -6.87 16.78 -5.36
C ASN A 24 -5.39 16.43 -5.20
N ILE A 25 -5.07 15.49 -4.31
CA ILE A 25 -3.77 14.86 -4.28
C ILE A 25 -3.73 14.00 -5.54
N PRO A 26 -2.79 14.25 -6.48
CA PRO A 26 -2.62 13.37 -7.61
C PRO A 26 -2.40 11.95 -7.07
N THR A 27 -3.40 11.10 -7.21
CA THR A 27 -3.25 9.70 -6.82
C THR A 27 -2.39 9.06 -7.88
N VAL A 28 -1.13 8.80 -7.54
CA VAL A 28 -0.28 7.94 -8.37
C VAL A 28 -0.98 6.59 -8.41
N LYS A 29 -1.55 6.23 -9.57
CA LYS A 29 -2.14 4.91 -9.78
C LYS A 29 -1.02 3.89 -9.65
N ARG A 30 -0.95 3.22 -8.49
CA ARG A 30 0.04 2.18 -8.21
C ARG A 30 -0.53 0.83 -8.64
N GLU A 31 0.29 0.06 -9.33
CA GLU A 31 0.01 -1.33 -9.64
C GLU A 31 0.55 -2.18 -8.49
N PHE A 32 -0.32 -3.00 -7.89
CA PHE A 32 0.01 -3.86 -6.76
C PHE A 32 0.30 -5.30 -7.20
N LYS A 33 0.43 -5.56 -8.51
CA LYS A 33 0.87 -6.87 -9.01
C LYS A 33 2.38 -7.06 -8.86
N PHE A 34 2.77 -8.26 -8.46
CA PHE A 34 4.18 -8.66 -8.43
C PHE A 34 4.81 -8.52 -9.83
N GLY A 35 6.07 -8.10 -9.91
CA GLY A 35 6.77 -7.89 -11.18
C GLY A 35 6.31 -6.68 -12.02
N LYS A 36 5.31 -5.91 -11.58
CA LYS A 36 4.89 -4.68 -12.25
C LYS A 36 5.33 -3.46 -11.46
N ILE A 37 6.42 -2.84 -11.93
CA ILE A 37 7.08 -1.70 -11.29
C ILE A 37 6.97 -0.51 -12.24
N ALA A 38 6.40 0.60 -11.77
CA ALA A 38 6.36 1.83 -12.55
C ALA A 38 7.72 2.54 -12.50
N PRO A 39 8.27 3.03 -13.62
CA PRO A 39 9.54 3.76 -13.62
C PRO A 39 9.57 4.96 -12.66
N SER A 40 8.43 5.62 -12.45
CA SER A 40 8.30 6.74 -11.50
C SER A 40 8.54 6.35 -10.04
N GLU A 41 8.42 5.07 -9.68
CA GLU A 41 8.71 4.59 -8.32
C GLU A 41 10.20 4.71 -7.98
N PHE A 42 11.09 4.59 -8.98
CA PHE A 42 12.52 4.81 -8.81
C PHE A 42 12.90 6.28 -8.56
N GLU A 43 11.97 7.21 -8.80
CA GLU A 43 12.14 8.65 -8.53
C GLU A 43 11.50 9.09 -7.21
N ALA A 44 10.80 8.19 -6.50
CA ALA A 44 10.17 8.52 -5.23
C ALA A 44 11.18 9.01 -4.17
N LYS A 45 10.91 10.16 -3.55
CA LYS A 45 11.76 10.75 -2.52
C LYS A 45 11.06 10.69 -1.16
N PRO A 46 11.81 10.65 -0.03
CA PRO A 46 11.24 10.84 1.29
C PRO A 46 10.38 12.10 1.31
N PHE A 47 9.24 12.02 2.00
CA PHE A 47 8.31 13.14 2.15
C PHE A 47 7.84 13.21 3.61
N GLY A 48 7.59 14.42 4.09
CA GLY A 48 7.11 14.68 5.45
C GLY A 48 8.24 14.96 6.44
N VAL A 49 8.01 14.60 7.71
CA VAL A 49 8.86 14.96 8.85
C VAL A 49 10.22 14.24 8.81
N ASP A 50 10.26 13.03 8.24
CA ASP A 50 11.48 12.23 8.13
C ASP A 50 12.09 12.35 6.72
N SER A 51 12.74 13.49 6.47
CA SER A 51 13.48 13.72 5.22
C SER A 51 14.77 12.90 5.13
N ALA A 52 15.23 12.33 6.24
CA ALA A 52 16.44 11.51 6.35
C ALA A 52 16.15 9.99 6.27
N ALA A 53 14.92 9.61 5.94
CA ALA A 53 14.50 8.21 5.85
C ALA A 53 15.43 7.41 4.93
N SER A 54 15.82 6.21 5.40
CA SER A 54 16.73 5.33 4.66
C SER A 54 16.03 4.43 3.63
N ALA A 55 14.70 4.38 3.67
CA ALA A 55 13.84 3.71 2.71
C ALA A 55 12.43 4.30 2.72
N ILE A 56 11.64 3.95 1.70
CA ILE A 56 10.24 4.35 1.57
C ILE A 56 9.39 3.09 1.38
N LYS A 57 8.38 2.90 2.22
CA LYS A 57 7.33 1.91 1.97
C LYS A 57 6.39 2.46 0.88
N LEU A 58 6.54 1.98 -0.35
CA LEU A 58 5.72 2.43 -1.49
C LEU A 58 4.27 1.97 -1.34
N PHE A 59 4.09 0.73 -0.87
CA PHE A 59 2.82 0.18 -0.43
C PHE A 59 3.03 -1.05 0.46
N ASP A 60 1.98 -1.39 1.19
CA ASP A 60 1.84 -2.58 2.03
C ASP A 60 0.36 -2.92 2.03
N VAL A 61 -0.02 -3.89 1.21
CA VAL A 61 -1.42 -4.26 0.99
C VAL A 61 -1.62 -5.70 1.41
N GLY A 62 -2.68 -5.94 2.18
CA GLY A 62 -3.07 -7.26 2.64
C GLY A 62 -4.47 -7.61 2.15
N ASN A 63 -4.66 -8.85 1.75
CA ASN A 63 -5.97 -9.42 1.44
C ASN A 63 -6.22 -10.65 2.33
N CYS A 64 -7.47 -10.83 2.74
CA CYS A 64 -7.87 -11.85 3.68
C CYS A 64 -9.22 -12.40 3.24
N TYR A 65 -9.31 -13.72 3.10
CA TYR A 65 -10.52 -14.37 2.59
C TYR A 65 -10.59 -15.83 3.06
N PHE A 66 -11.75 -16.44 2.87
CA PHE A 66 -11.98 -17.85 3.18
C PHE A 66 -12.01 -18.70 1.92
N GLU A 67 -11.42 -19.88 1.99
CA GLU A 67 -11.49 -20.90 0.95
C GLU A 67 -11.95 -22.24 1.54
N ILE A 68 -12.37 -23.16 0.67
CA ILE A 68 -12.64 -24.55 1.06
C ILE A 68 -11.41 -25.37 0.66
N ASN A 69 -10.77 -26.00 1.63
CA ASN A 69 -9.62 -26.87 1.37
C ASN A 69 -10.05 -28.17 0.67
N PRO A 70 -9.11 -28.99 0.15
CA PRO A 70 -9.45 -30.25 -0.50
C PRO A 70 -10.23 -31.26 0.36
N GLN A 71 -10.22 -31.09 1.69
CA GLN A 71 -10.97 -31.90 2.66
C GLN A 71 -12.38 -31.36 2.95
N GLY A 72 -12.81 -30.30 2.26
CA GLY A 72 -14.14 -29.71 2.43
C GLY A 72 -14.29 -28.81 3.65
N SER A 73 -13.20 -28.42 4.31
CA SER A 73 -13.21 -27.53 5.47
C SER A 73 -12.90 -26.08 5.09
N PHE A 74 -13.50 -25.12 5.80
CA PHE A 74 -13.14 -23.71 5.64
C PHE A 74 -11.73 -23.45 6.18
N ILE A 75 -10.93 -22.75 5.39
CA ILE A 75 -9.62 -22.23 5.76
C ILE A 75 -9.61 -20.72 5.57
N TYR A 76 -8.80 -20.04 6.36
CA TYR A 76 -8.51 -18.62 6.21
C TYR A 76 -7.21 -18.47 5.42
N VAL A 77 -7.22 -17.60 4.42
CA VAL A 77 -6.06 -17.28 3.59
C VAL A 77 -5.71 -15.81 3.79
N TYR A 78 -4.43 -15.55 4.05
CA TYR A 78 -3.87 -14.21 4.14
C TYR A 78 -2.77 -14.02 3.12
N GLU A 79 -2.93 -13.00 2.29
CA GLU A 79 -1.96 -12.58 1.29
C GLU A 79 -1.47 -11.19 1.64
N ARG A 80 -0.16 -10.97 1.56
CA ARG A 80 0.44 -9.66 1.79
C ARG A 80 1.44 -9.37 0.68
N HIS A 81 1.35 -8.19 0.08
CA HIS A 81 2.32 -7.69 -0.88
C HIS A 81 2.84 -6.33 -0.43
N ILE A 82 4.16 -6.25 -0.29
CA ILE A 82 4.86 -5.08 0.20
C ILE A 82 5.93 -4.70 -0.81
N ARG A 83 6.13 -3.40 -1.01
CA ARG A 83 7.25 -2.89 -1.79
C ARG A 83 7.95 -1.77 -1.04
N TYR A 84 9.24 -1.95 -0.80
CA TYR A 84 10.11 -0.92 -0.26
C TYR A 84 11.02 -0.39 -1.36
N LYS A 85 11.19 0.93 -1.40
CA LYS A 85 12.30 1.57 -2.10
C LYS A 85 13.41 1.82 -1.08
N ILE A 86 14.51 1.11 -1.24
CA ILE A 86 15.71 1.34 -0.43
C ILE A 86 16.47 2.53 -1.01
N LEU A 87 16.84 3.49 -0.16
CA LEU A 87 17.52 4.73 -0.58
C LEU A 87 19.01 4.69 -0.28
N ASN A 88 19.40 4.03 0.81
CA ASN A 88 20.80 3.88 1.20
C ASN A 88 21.01 2.59 2.02
N LYS A 89 22.27 2.31 2.36
CA LYS A 89 22.68 1.07 3.06
C LYS A 89 22.01 0.87 4.42
N ASN A 90 21.63 1.94 5.11
CA ASN A 90 20.96 1.84 6.41
C ASN A 90 19.52 1.32 6.29
N GLY A 91 18.97 1.27 5.07
CA GLY A 91 17.64 0.69 4.80
C GLY A 91 17.67 -0.81 4.50
N TYR A 92 18.85 -1.44 4.40
CA TYR A 92 18.97 -2.84 3.93
C TYR A 92 18.25 -3.83 4.84
N ASP A 93 18.11 -3.53 6.13
CA ASP A 93 17.38 -4.40 7.07
C ASP A 93 15.90 -4.55 6.71
N LEU A 94 15.31 -3.60 5.98
CA LEU A 94 13.93 -3.71 5.49
C LEU A 94 13.78 -4.73 4.36
N ALA A 95 14.88 -5.19 3.76
CA ALA A 95 14.87 -6.31 2.82
C ALA A 95 14.85 -7.67 3.55
N ASN A 96 15.19 -7.71 4.84
CA ASN A 96 15.03 -8.90 5.67
C ASN A 96 13.60 -8.93 6.21
N PHE A 97 12.77 -9.82 5.68
CA PHE A 97 11.37 -9.90 6.05
C PHE A 97 11.06 -11.21 6.79
N PRO A 98 10.92 -11.20 8.13
CA PRO A 98 10.50 -12.38 8.87
C PRO A 98 9.02 -12.67 8.64
N ILE A 99 8.70 -13.90 8.27
CA ILE A 99 7.33 -14.41 8.18
C ILE A 99 7.07 -15.27 9.40
N GLU A 100 6.28 -14.74 10.33
CA GLU A 100 5.92 -15.45 11.55
C GLU A 100 4.71 -16.36 11.30
N LEU A 101 4.88 -17.65 11.59
CA LEU A 101 3.79 -18.63 11.67
C LEU A 101 3.61 -19.00 13.14
N TYR A 102 2.49 -18.61 13.72
CA TYR A 102 2.25 -18.71 15.17
C TYR A 102 1.80 -20.08 15.61
N ARG A 103 1.27 -20.88 14.69
CA ARG A 103 0.70 -22.20 14.99
C ARG A 103 1.35 -23.29 14.16
N SER A 104 2.07 -24.18 14.84
CA SER A 104 2.87 -25.23 14.19
C SER A 104 2.17 -26.59 14.10
N SER A 105 1.01 -26.79 14.75
CA SER A 105 0.33 -28.08 14.78
C SER A 105 -1.18 -27.98 15.01
N GLY A 106 -1.88 -29.10 14.76
CA GLY A 106 -3.32 -29.23 14.96
C GLY A 106 -4.16 -28.55 13.87
N ALA A 107 -5.47 -28.43 14.12
CA ALA A 107 -6.45 -27.88 13.17
C ALA A 107 -6.25 -26.40 12.84
N SER A 108 -5.44 -25.68 13.63
CA SER A 108 -5.13 -24.26 13.42
C SER A 108 -3.69 -24.04 12.97
N LYS A 109 -3.02 -25.09 12.45
CA LYS A 109 -1.68 -24.97 11.89
C LYS A 109 -1.66 -23.91 10.78
N GLU A 110 -0.64 -23.08 10.80
CA GLU A 110 -0.35 -22.07 9.78
C GLU A 110 0.78 -22.58 8.89
N ASP A 111 0.61 -22.43 7.58
CA ASP A 111 1.56 -22.87 6.57
C ASP A 111 1.83 -21.73 5.58
N LEU A 112 3.09 -21.58 5.17
CA LEU A 112 3.47 -20.67 4.09
C LEU A 112 3.33 -21.41 2.75
N ASN A 113 2.26 -21.12 2.01
CA ASN A 113 1.96 -21.81 0.75
C ASN A 113 2.70 -21.23 -0.46
N TYR A 114 2.91 -19.91 -0.50
CA TYR A 114 3.49 -19.23 -1.65
C TYR A 114 4.26 -17.99 -1.20
N MET A 115 5.42 -17.76 -1.83
CA MET A 115 6.23 -16.57 -1.59
C MET A 115 7.04 -16.24 -2.85
N ASP A 116 6.88 -15.01 -3.33
CA ASP A 116 7.75 -14.40 -4.34
C ASP A 116 8.47 -13.20 -3.74
N ALA A 117 9.75 -13.06 -4.07
CA ALA A 117 10.56 -11.90 -3.71
C ALA A 117 11.52 -11.58 -4.87
N ALA A 118 11.74 -10.29 -5.11
CA ALA A 118 12.69 -9.82 -6.09
C ALA A 118 13.12 -8.39 -5.76
N THR A 119 14.35 -8.07 -6.11
CA THR A 119 14.91 -6.71 -6.07
C THR A 119 14.98 -6.16 -7.48
N TYR A 120 14.52 -4.93 -7.67
CA TYR A 120 14.55 -4.23 -8.96
C TYR A 120 15.48 -3.04 -8.86
N ASN A 121 16.44 -2.96 -9.78
CA ASN A 121 17.43 -1.89 -9.85
C ASN A 121 17.36 -1.21 -11.22
N MET A 122 17.69 0.09 -11.29
CA MET A 122 17.89 0.79 -12.56
C MET A 122 19.39 0.85 -12.86
N VAL A 123 19.82 0.23 -13.96
CA VAL A 123 21.20 0.23 -14.45
C VAL A 123 21.16 0.75 -15.89
N ASP A 124 21.86 1.84 -16.17
CA ASP A 124 21.90 2.49 -17.50
C ASP A 124 20.52 2.75 -18.11
N GLY A 125 19.56 3.20 -17.28
CA GLY A 125 18.18 3.47 -17.70
C GLY A 125 17.33 2.23 -17.97
N LYS A 126 17.84 1.02 -17.70
CA LYS A 126 17.12 -0.24 -17.83
C LYS A 126 16.86 -0.87 -16.46
N MET A 127 15.69 -1.47 -16.32
CA MET A 127 15.34 -2.20 -15.11
C MET A 127 16.01 -3.58 -15.14
N VAL A 128 16.80 -3.89 -14.12
CA VAL A 128 17.44 -5.17 -13.87
C VAL A 128 16.78 -5.80 -12.64
N THR A 129 16.44 -7.08 -12.74
CA THR A 129 15.86 -7.86 -11.63
C THR A 129 16.94 -8.75 -11.02
N SER A 130 16.95 -8.87 -9.71
CA SER A 130 17.79 -9.79 -8.95
C SER A 130 16.92 -10.56 -7.95
N ASN A 131 17.21 -11.84 -7.77
CA ASN A 131 16.53 -12.72 -6.81
C ASN A 131 17.45 -12.99 -5.63
#